data_AF-A0A6P6RE97-F1
#
_entry.id   AF-A0A6P6RE97-F1
#
_cell.length_a   1.000
_cell.length_b   1.000
_cell.length_c   1.000
_cell.angle_alpha   90.00
_cell.angle_beta   90.00
_cell.angle_gamma   90.00
#
_symmetry.space_group_name_H-M   'P 1'
#
loop_
_entity.id
_entity.type
_entity.pdbx_description
1 polymer ?
#
loop_
_entity_poly.entity_id
_entity_poly.type
_entity_poly.pdbx_seq_one_letter_code
_entity_poly.pdbx_strand_id
1 'polypeptide(L)'
;MEETPRETADKEDMEINIPSYPLPLEIQQMDHSEKACRYCGISYLILHEFQHLQERLREVERELEQERGSVGRERTLREELQEAYTHLEELKTSVLQQEETTRALDLQLCVVTREMESMKAEKKTAITELENERTCRLHLRSRFVQQQWLLREALALLHSSRGEMTTVKNQLTHFLETWENSKALIQQSCISADEECARLKQQVVGLQEELKKLQVEVPNMKSCLDAAKEQILQLDNQVETQKLLQNQNQEAQVLIQGLREEVRTLKIDLQNSMHEREHVKKLLEIKSAEKEDLRVLWSEQTATIERLSRDLREKEGNRLSCQQRCESIQEQLLAWQQKEEEVARRLERAEGEMKDLRVARSTLLQEREELRRTHVGELERLEESFRMRLKAAEEQSSKMEAFLQQKQAEQDKQLKQQEMELRKEADIELDIERQKNLELINKYQSEKQQLQNKIPALIHSAVQGLQEELAVLQEQIKEQEKEMKQFCESASQRQHQLLEERRTGEAQLHSALQELRQKTQELNQVQSNIQQLKEESATLQEERWTCWCVWNHCPAA
;
A
#
# COMPACT_ATOMS: atom_id res chain seq x y z
N MET A 1 27.20 -17.30 8.35
CA MET A 1 27.71 -15.91 8.36
C MET A 1 26.59 -15.07 7.79
N GLU A 2 25.83 -14.26 8.52
CA GLU A 2 26.00 -13.69 9.86
C GLU A 2 24.82 -14.08 10.76
N GLU A 3 25.16 -14.39 12.01
CA GLU A 3 24.22 -14.61 13.10
C GLU A 3 24.06 -13.30 13.88
N THR A 4 22.95 -13.26 14.63
CA THR A 4 22.60 -12.41 15.79
C THR A 4 21.74 -11.16 15.54
N PRO A 5 20.89 -10.75 16.50
CA PRO A 5 20.24 -11.57 17.52
C PRO A 5 18.76 -11.24 17.84
N ARG A 6 18.12 -12.28 18.39
CA ARG A 6 17.09 -12.29 19.44
C ARG A 6 16.95 -10.99 20.23
N GLU A 7 15.75 -10.40 20.16
CA GLU A 7 15.23 -9.42 21.12
C GLU A 7 15.15 -10.08 22.50
N THR A 8 15.98 -9.59 23.40
CA THR A 8 15.94 -9.88 24.83
C THR A 8 14.74 -9.21 25.46
N ALA A 9 14.01 -9.98 26.28
CA ALA A 9 13.02 -9.49 27.20
C ALA A 9 13.66 -8.44 28.12
N ASP A 10 13.32 -7.18 27.91
CA ASP A 10 13.55 -6.15 28.91
C ASP A 10 12.50 -6.31 30.00
N LYS A 11 13.00 -6.64 31.19
CA LYS A 11 12.28 -6.49 32.43
C LYS A 11 11.91 -5.03 32.53
N GLU A 12 10.62 -4.72 32.40
CA GLU A 12 10.08 -3.45 32.90
C GLU A 12 10.24 -3.49 34.42
N ASP A 13 11.39 -3.00 34.89
CA ASP A 13 11.48 -2.44 36.23
C ASP A 13 10.35 -1.41 36.31
N MET A 14 9.40 -1.61 37.22
CA MET A 14 8.44 -0.58 37.59
C MET A 14 9.24 0.54 38.27
N GLU A 15 9.84 1.41 37.45
CA GLU A 15 10.39 2.68 37.90
C GLU A 15 9.26 3.42 38.61
N ILE A 16 9.38 3.50 39.93
CA ILE A 16 8.58 4.41 40.74
C ILE A 16 8.90 5.80 40.19
N ASN A 17 7.99 6.32 39.37
CA ASN A 17 8.15 7.57 38.68
C ASN A 17 8.27 8.70 39.73
N ILE A 18 9.50 9.16 39.99
CA ILE A 18 9.73 10.30 40.87
C ILE A 18 9.34 11.55 40.05
N PRO A 19 8.40 12.39 40.52
CA PRO A 19 7.96 13.55 39.77
C PRO A 19 9.15 14.45 39.40
N SER A 20 9.36 14.68 38.10
CA SER A 20 10.50 15.43 37.54
C SER A 20 10.51 16.92 37.94
N TYR A 21 9.46 17.40 38.62
CA TYR A 21 9.41 18.75 39.16
C TYR A 21 9.19 18.69 40.68
N PRO A 22 10.11 19.23 41.50
CA PRO A 22 9.85 19.38 42.92
C PRO A 22 8.62 20.29 43.10
N LEU A 23 7.74 19.91 44.03
CA LEU A 23 6.58 20.72 44.39
C LEU A 23 7.03 22.15 44.74
N PRO A 24 6.25 23.19 44.38
CA PRO A 24 6.53 24.59 44.74
C PRO A 24 6.94 24.72 46.21
N LEU A 25 7.90 25.60 46.51
CA LEU A 25 8.53 25.71 47.85
C LEU A 25 7.50 25.85 48.97
N GLU A 26 6.39 26.51 48.70
CA GLU A 26 5.28 26.76 49.60
C GLU A 26 4.63 25.45 50.09
N ILE A 27 4.57 24.41 49.26
CA ILE A 27 3.96 23.12 49.60
C ILE A 27 4.95 22.19 50.30
N GLN A 28 6.25 22.32 50.01
CA GLN A 28 7.27 21.56 50.72
C GLN A 28 7.38 22.00 52.19
N GLN A 29 7.15 23.29 52.47
CA GLN A 29 7.25 23.89 53.80
C GLN A 29 5.96 23.83 54.64
N MET A 30 4.82 23.41 54.09
CA MET A 30 3.59 23.20 54.87
C MET A 30 3.72 22.02 55.84
N ASP A 31 3.03 22.08 56.97
CA ASP A 31 3.02 21.03 57.98
C ASP A 31 2.17 19.83 57.54
N HIS A 32 2.51 18.60 57.93
CA HIS A 32 1.84 17.38 57.42
C HIS A 32 0.33 17.34 57.73
N SER A 33 -0.11 18.05 58.78
CA SER A 33 -1.52 18.16 59.19
C SER A 33 -2.39 19.06 58.30
N GLU A 34 -1.77 19.82 57.39
CA GLU A 34 -2.42 20.74 56.45
C GLU A 34 -2.43 20.19 55.02
N LYS A 35 -1.58 19.20 54.73
CA LYS A 35 -1.49 18.55 53.42
C LYS A 35 -2.57 17.49 53.18
N ALA A 36 -3.39 17.18 54.19
CA ALA A 36 -4.49 16.22 54.11
C ALA A 36 -5.78 16.81 54.69
N CYS A 37 -6.90 16.57 54.02
CA CYS A 37 -8.20 17.06 54.47
C CYS A 37 -8.60 16.36 55.78
N ARG A 38 -8.90 17.12 56.85
CA ARG A 38 -9.25 16.56 58.17
C ARG A 38 -10.56 15.76 58.21
N TYR A 39 -11.43 15.90 57.19
CA TYR A 39 -12.72 15.18 57.13
C TYR A 39 -12.65 13.86 56.33
N CYS A 40 -11.76 13.73 55.35
CA CYS A 40 -11.69 12.55 54.48
C CYS A 40 -10.29 11.91 54.36
N GLY A 41 -9.25 12.50 54.96
CA GLY A 41 -7.90 11.92 55.05
C GLY A 41 -7.09 11.91 53.75
N ILE A 42 -7.65 12.34 52.63
CA ILE A 42 -6.97 12.38 51.32
C ILE A 42 -6.04 13.60 51.27
N SER A 43 -4.82 13.39 50.78
CA SER A 43 -3.86 14.49 50.58
C SER A 43 -4.31 15.40 49.44
N TYR A 44 -4.22 16.72 49.63
CA TYR A 44 -4.50 17.72 48.59
C TYR A 44 -3.63 17.51 47.33
N LEU A 45 -2.44 16.90 47.49
CA LEU A 45 -1.58 16.49 46.38
C LEU A 45 -2.18 15.36 45.55
N ILE A 46 -2.76 14.35 46.21
CA ILE A 46 -3.46 13.25 45.51
C ILE A 46 -4.69 13.79 44.76
N LEU A 47 -5.40 14.75 45.36
CA LEU A 47 -6.53 15.41 44.72
C LEU A 47 -6.10 16.23 43.48
N HIS A 48 -5.01 16.98 43.57
CA HIS A 48 -4.44 17.74 42.45
C HIS A 48 -3.94 16.81 41.33
N GLU A 49 -3.21 15.75 41.66
CA GLU A 49 -2.77 14.75 40.69
C GLU A 49 -3.96 14.06 40.02
N PHE A 50 -5.02 13.75 40.77
CA PHE A 50 -6.24 13.17 40.20
C PHE A 50 -6.97 14.17 39.28
N GLN A 51 -7.01 15.45 39.63
CA GLN A 51 -7.55 16.51 38.77
C GLN A 51 -6.73 16.68 37.49
N HIS A 52 -5.40 16.70 37.60
CA HIS A 52 -4.49 16.79 36.46
C HIS A 52 -4.57 15.55 35.55
N LEU A 53 -4.69 14.34 36.12
CA LEU A 53 -4.94 13.13 35.35
C LEU A 53 -6.32 13.15 34.67
N GLN A 54 -7.36 13.69 35.31
CA GLN A 54 -8.66 13.90 34.68
C GLN A 54 -8.60 14.90 33.52
N GLU A 55 -7.85 15.99 33.66
CA GLU A 55 -7.65 16.96 32.57
C GLU A 55 -6.89 16.35 31.39
N ARG A 56 -5.82 15.59 31.67
CA ARG A 56 -5.09 14.82 30.64
C ARG A 56 -5.97 13.76 29.97
N LEU A 57 -6.82 13.06 30.73
CA LEU A 57 -7.79 12.12 30.16
C LEU A 57 -8.77 12.84 29.22
N ARG A 58 -9.30 14.01 29.61
CA ARG A 58 -10.19 14.82 28.74
C ARG A 58 -9.47 15.34 27.50
N GLU A 59 -8.18 15.63 27.58
CA GLU A 59 -7.35 15.98 26.43
C GLU A 59 -7.19 14.81 25.48
N VAL A 60 -6.78 13.65 26.00
CA VAL A 60 -6.62 12.42 25.22
C VAL A 60 -7.96 11.99 24.60
N GLU A 61 -9.07 12.11 25.32
CA GLU A 61 -10.41 11.85 24.79
C GLU A 61 -10.77 12.79 23.64
N ARG A 62 -10.45 14.09 23.75
CA ARG A 62 -10.63 15.06 22.65
C ARG A 62 -9.77 14.71 21.43
N GLU A 63 -8.51 14.34 21.65
CA GLU A 63 -7.60 13.94 20.57
C GLU A 63 -8.10 12.66 19.88
N LEU A 64 -8.53 11.65 20.65
CA LEU A 64 -9.11 10.42 20.11
C LEU A 64 -10.35 10.69 19.27
N GLU A 65 -11.23 11.59 19.71
CA GLU A 65 -12.43 11.96 18.96
C GLU A 65 -12.09 12.72 17.67
N GLN A 66 -11.06 13.59 17.71
CA GLN A 66 -10.53 14.28 16.52
C GLN A 66 -9.91 13.30 15.52
N GLU A 67 -9.11 12.35 16.00
CA GLU A 67 -8.49 11.31 15.18
C GLU A 67 -9.54 10.37 14.58
N ARG A 68 -10.55 9.96 15.34
CA ARG A 68 -11.70 9.20 14.80
C ARG A 68 -12.42 9.96 13.69
N GLY A 69 -12.68 11.25 13.89
CA GLY A 69 -13.24 12.11 12.85
C GLY A 69 -12.31 12.27 11.65
N SER A 70 -11.00 12.28 11.85
CA SER A 70 -9.97 12.36 10.81
C SER A 70 -9.96 11.11 9.94
N VAL A 71 -9.98 9.93 10.56
CA VAL A 71 -10.05 8.64 9.87
C VAL A 71 -11.33 8.52 9.03
N GLY A 72 -12.46 9.02 9.55
CA GLY A 72 -13.72 9.09 8.80
C GLY A 72 -13.59 9.95 7.54
N ARG A 73 -13.07 11.18 7.67
CA ARG A 73 -12.82 12.07 6.52
C ARG A 73 -11.83 11.48 5.52
N GLU A 74 -10.76 10.87 6.00
CA GLU A 74 -9.74 10.25 5.15
C GLU A 74 -10.30 9.05 4.39
N ARG A 75 -11.19 8.25 5.01
CA ARG A 75 -11.91 7.17 4.31
C ARG A 75 -12.78 7.72 3.19
N THR A 76 -13.61 8.73 3.47
CA THR A 76 -14.46 9.36 2.44
C THR A 76 -13.63 9.96 1.31
N LEU A 77 -12.53 10.66 1.62
CA LEU A 77 -11.63 11.20 0.60
C LEU A 77 -10.97 10.10 -0.25
N ARG A 78 -10.65 8.94 0.32
CA ARG A 78 -10.13 7.80 -0.45
C ARG A 78 -11.19 7.22 -1.39
N GLU A 79 -12.44 7.13 -0.93
CA GLU A 79 -13.57 6.66 -1.74
C GLU A 79 -13.84 7.63 -2.91
N GLU A 80 -13.95 8.93 -2.62
CA GLU A 80 -14.11 9.99 -3.64
C GLU A 80 -12.94 9.99 -4.65
N LEU A 81 -11.71 9.79 -4.18
CA LEU A 81 -10.54 9.70 -5.06
C LEU A 81 -10.61 8.45 -5.95
N GLN A 82 -11.06 7.32 -5.42
CA GLN A 82 -11.22 6.09 -6.18
C GLN A 82 -12.32 6.22 -7.24
N GLU A 83 -13.45 6.84 -6.89
CA GLU A 83 -14.53 7.18 -7.84
C GLU A 83 -14.05 8.14 -8.93
N ALA A 84 -13.26 9.16 -8.57
CA ALA A 84 -12.66 10.07 -9.52
C ALA A 84 -11.69 9.36 -10.48
N TYR A 85 -10.90 8.40 -9.99
CA TYR A 85 -10.03 7.59 -10.84
C TYR A 85 -10.82 6.71 -11.81
N THR A 86 -11.89 6.06 -11.35
CA THR A 86 -12.74 5.25 -12.24
C THR A 86 -13.40 6.11 -13.31
N HIS A 87 -13.92 7.28 -12.96
CA HIS A 87 -14.50 8.21 -13.92
C HIS A 87 -13.48 8.74 -14.93
N LEU A 88 -12.24 9.00 -14.48
CA LEU A 88 -11.18 9.44 -15.37
C LEU A 88 -10.78 8.34 -16.37
N GLU A 89 -10.81 7.07 -15.96
CA GLU A 89 -10.54 5.95 -16.86
C GLU A 89 -11.68 5.71 -17.86
N GLU A 90 -12.93 5.83 -17.42
CA GLU A 90 -14.11 5.83 -18.29
C GLU A 90 -14.04 6.96 -19.33
N LEU A 91 -13.67 8.18 -18.92
CA LEU A 91 -13.50 9.30 -19.85
C LEU A 91 -12.37 9.05 -20.84
N LYS A 92 -11.22 8.51 -20.41
CA LYS A 92 -10.13 8.15 -21.32
C LYS A 92 -10.57 7.15 -22.37
N THR A 93 -11.25 6.08 -21.96
CA THR A 93 -11.74 5.06 -22.90
C THR A 93 -12.76 5.63 -23.88
N SER A 94 -13.65 6.51 -23.42
CA SER A 94 -14.60 7.23 -24.28
C SER A 94 -13.89 8.14 -25.29
N VAL A 95 -12.87 8.89 -24.86
CA VAL A 95 -12.07 9.76 -25.74
C VAL A 95 -11.32 8.94 -26.78
N LEU A 96 -10.71 7.81 -26.40
CA LEU A 96 -10.02 6.92 -27.34
C LEU A 96 -10.99 6.37 -28.41
N GLN A 97 -12.18 5.93 -28.01
CA GLN A 97 -13.21 5.51 -28.95
C GLN A 97 -13.65 6.65 -29.88
N GLN A 98 -13.80 7.88 -29.35
CA GLN A 98 -14.12 9.05 -30.16
C GLN A 98 -12.99 9.39 -31.15
N GLU A 99 -11.73 9.26 -30.76
CA GLU A 99 -10.59 9.44 -31.66
C GLU A 99 -10.58 8.38 -32.78
N GLU A 100 -10.83 7.11 -32.46
CA GLU A 100 -10.91 6.03 -33.45
C GLU A 100 -12.05 6.26 -34.44
N THR A 101 -13.23 6.62 -33.95
CA THR A 101 -14.37 6.95 -34.83
C THR A 101 -14.10 8.19 -35.69
N THR A 102 -13.46 9.23 -35.13
CA THR A 102 -13.05 10.42 -35.90
C THR A 102 -12.04 10.05 -36.98
N ARG A 103 -11.01 9.25 -36.65
CA ARG A 103 -10.03 8.76 -37.64
C ARG A 103 -10.70 7.93 -38.75
N ALA A 104 -11.68 7.09 -38.41
CA ALA A 104 -12.43 6.31 -39.39
C ALA A 104 -13.26 7.21 -40.32
N LEU A 105 -13.92 8.23 -39.78
CA LEU A 105 -14.66 9.23 -40.57
C LEU A 105 -13.72 10.06 -41.46
N ASP A 106 -12.55 10.46 -40.96
CA ASP A 106 -11.54 11.18 -41.74
C ASP A 106 -11.05 10.36 -42.93
N LEU A 107 -10.82 9.05 -42.73
CA LEU A 107 -10.46 8.14 -43.82
C LEU A 107 -11.58 8.03 -44.86
N GLN A 108 -12.84 7.91 -44.43
CA GLN A 108 -13.99 7.90 -45.34
C GLN A 108 -14.12 9.21 -46.11
N LEU A 109 -13.95 10.36 -45.44
CA LEU A 109 -13.95 11.67 -46.08
C LEU A 109 -12.82 11.81 -47.10
N CYS A 110 -11.63 11.28 -46.81
CA CYS A 110 -10.52 11.27 -47.77
C CYS A 110 -10.87 10.45 -49.03
N VAL A 111 -11.47 9.27 -48.86
CA VAL A 111 -11.91 8.42 -49.98
C VAL A 111 -12.97 9.13 -50.81
N VAL A 112 -14.03 9.64 -50.19
CA VAL A 112 -15.11 10.35 -50.88
C VAL A 112 -14.59 11.62 -51.58
N THR A 113 -13.65 12.33 -50.97
CA THR A 113 -13.03 13.51 -51.57
C THR A 113 -12.25 13.13 -52.83
N ARG A 114 -11.45 12.05 -52.76
CA ARG A 114 -10.69 11.54 -53.91
C ARG A 114 -11.60 11.03 -55.03
N GLU A 115 -12.68 10.34 -54.70
CA GLU A 115 -13.69 9.90 -55.67
C GLU A 115 -14.36 11.11 -56.33
N MET A 116 -14.75 12.12 -55.57
CA MET A 116 -15.32 13.35 -56.10
C MET A 116 -14.33 14.08 -57.05
N GLU A 117 -13.04 14.10 -56.72
CA GLU A 117 -12.00 14.65 -57.60
C GLU A 117 -11.84 13.84 -58.90
N SER A 118 -11.85 12.50 -58.83
CA SER A 118 -11.85 11.62 -60.01
C SER A 118 -13.06 11.90 -60.89
N MET A 119 -14.26 11.92 -60.31
CA MET A 119 -15.51 12.21 -61.03
C MET A 119 -15.50 13.62 -61.64
N LYS A 120 -14.90 14.62 -60.97
CA LYS A 120 -14.72 15.96 -61.53
C LYS A 120 -13.75 15.95 -62.72
N ALA A 121 -12.67 15.17 -62.66
CA ALA A 121 -11.73 15.03 -63.76
C ALA A 121 -12.38 14.34 -64.96
N GLU A 122 -13.09 13.21 -64.74
CA GLU A 122 -13.85 12.47 -65.74
C GLU A 122 -14.95 13.34 -66.39
N LYS A 123 -15.64 14.15 -65.59
CA LYS A 123 -16.62 15.11 -66.13
C LYS A 123 -15.95 16.14 -67.05
N LYS A 124 -14.76 16.64 -66.69
CA LYS A 124 -14.01 17.59 -67.54
C LYS A 124 -13.59 16.94 -68.85
N THR A 125 -13.04 15.72 -68.81
CA THR A 125 -12.64 14.99 -70.02
C THR A 125 -13.84 14.72 -70.92
N ALA A 126 -14.95 14.25 -70.36
CA ALA A 126 -16.19 14.02 -71.12
C ALA A 126 -16.73 15.29 -71.78
N ILE A 127 -16.66 16.45 -71.10
CA ILE A 127 -17.05 17.74 -71.70
C ILE A 127 -16.15 18.06 -72.90
N THR A 128 -14.83 17.92 -72.75
CA THR A 128 -13.88 18.21 -73.85
C THR A 128 -14.07 17.26 -75.04
N GLU A 129 -14.34 15.98 -74.79
CA GLU A 129 -14.63 15.00 -75.84
C GLU A 129 -15.92 15.36 -76.58
N LEU A 130 -16.98 15.74 -75.85
CA LEU A 130 -18.24 16.17 -76.43
C LEU A 130 -18.06 17.43 -77.31
N GLU A 131 -17.27 18.40 -76.85
CA GLU A 131 -16.94 19.59 -77.62
C GLU A 131 -16.18 19.23 -78.90
N ASN A 132 -15.17 18.36 -78.80
CA ASN A 132 -14.40 17.87 -79.94
C ASN A 132 -15.31 17.17 -80.98
N GLU A 133 -16.20 16.29 -80.54
CA GLU A 133 -17.17 15.63 -81.41
C GLU A 133 -18.12 16.63 -82.08
N ARG A 134 -18.58 17.65 -81.34
CA ARG A 134 -19.42 18.72 -81.91
C ARG A 134 -18.68 19.47 -83.01
N THR A 135 -17.42 19.85 -82.79
CA THR A 135 -16.59 20.48 -83.83
C THR A 135 -16.38 19.58 -85.04
N CYS A 136 -16.09 18.29 -84.83
CA CYS A 136 -15.93 17.32 -85.92
C CYS A 136 -17.22 17.19 -86.74
N ARG A 137 -18.37 17.10 -86.07
CA ARG A 137 -19.68 17.04 -86.73
C ARG A 137 -19.98 18.30 -87.54
N LEU A 138 -19.65 19.48 -87.02
CA LEU A 138 -19.80 20.75 -87.75
C LEU A 138 -18.90 20.81 -88.99
N HIS A 139 -17.64 20.35 -88.86
CA HIS A 139 -16.70 20.29 -89.98
C HIS A 139 -17.19 19.35 -91.08
N LEU A 140 -17.64 18.14 -90.72
CA LEU A 140 -18.22 17.18 -91.66
C LEU A 140 -19.47 17.75 -92.35
N ARG A 141 -20.34 18.44 -91.62
CA ARG A 141 -21.52 19.08 -92.18
C ARG A 141 -21.14 20.18 -93.19
N SER A 142 -20.16 21.01 -92.86
CA SER A 142 -19.64 22.03 -93.78
C SER A 142 -19.08 21.41 -95.06
N ARG A 143 -18.26 20.36 -94.92
CA ARG A 143 -17.69 19.62 -96.05
C ARG A 143 -18.76 18.97 -96.93
N PHE A 144 -19.80 18.41 -96.33
CA PHE A 144 -20.92 17.83 -97.06
C PHE A 144 -21.68 18.90 -97.88
N VAL A 145 -21.92 20.07 -97.31
CA VAL A 145 -22.55 21.19 -98.03
C VAL A 145 -21.68 21.66 -99.20
N GLN A 146 -20.36 21.77 -99.00
CA GLN A 146 -19.42 22.12 -100.06
C GLN A 146 -19.42 21.08 -101.19
N GLN A 147 -19.39 19.79 -100.86
CA GLN A 147 -19.46 18.70 -101.84
C GLN A 147 -20.78 18.70 -102.60
N GLN A 148 -21.91 18.92 -101.91
CA GLN A 148 -23.21 19.02 -102.56
C GLN A 148 -23.27 20.20 -103.54
N TRP A 149 -22.70 21.35 -103.17
CA TRP A 149 -22.59 22.50 -104.07
C TRP A 149 -21.73 22.19 -105.30
N LEU A 150 -20.53 21.62 -105.10
CA LEU A 150 -19.64 21.22 -106.20
C LEU A 150 -20.30 20.22 -107.17
N LEU A 151 -21.04 19.25 -106.64
CA LEU A 151 -21.76 18.28 -107.47
C LEU A 151 -22.87 18.95 -108.29
N ARG A 152 -23.60 19.92 -107.72
CA ARG A 152 -24.60 20.70 -108.46
C ARG A 152 -23.98 21.50 -109.59
N GLU A 153 -22.83 22.13 -109.33
CA GLU A 153 -22.10 22.90 -110.34
C GLU A 153 -21.59 21.99 -111.48
N ALA A 154 -21.00 20.85 -111.14
CA ALA A 154 -20.55 19.87 -112.12
C ALA A 154 -21.72 19.33 -112.97
N LEU A 155 -22.88 19.06 -112.36
CA LEU A 155 -24.08 18.65 -113.09
C LEU A 155 -24.58 19.76 -114.04
N ALA A 156 -24.57 21.02 -113.61
CA ALA A 156 -24.95 22.15 -114.45
C ALA A 156 -24.02 22.27 -115.68
N LEU A 157 -22.71 22.14 -115.48
CA LEU A 157 -21.72 22.14 -116.56
C LEU A 157 -21.94 20.98 -117.54
N LEU A 158 -22.17 19.77 -117.04
CA LEU A 158 -22.47 18.60 -117.88
C LEU A 158 -23.76 18.80 -118.69
N HIS A 159 -24.79 19.40 -118.10
CA HIS A 159 -26.02 19.73 -118.81
C HIS A 159 -25.79 20.79 -119.90
N SER A 160 -25.00 21.82 -119.61
CA SER A 160 -24.62 22.84 -120.60
C SER A 160 -23.85 22.22 -121.78
N SER A 161 -22.80 21.45 -121.49
CA SER A 161 -21.99 20.75 -122.49
C SER A 161 -22.82 19.77 -123.32
N ARG A 162 -23.76 19.04 -122.70
CA ARG A 162 -24.70 18.20 -123.45
C ARG A 162 -25.57 19.03 -124.40
N GLY A 163 -26.04 20.20 -123.96
CA GLY A 163 -26.78 21.15 -124.79
C GLY A 163 -25.96 21.63 -125.99
N GLU A 164 -24.72 22.03 -125.77
CA GLU A 164 -23.79 22.43 -126.84
C GLU A 164 -23.55 21.27 -127.83
N MET A 165 -23.30 20.06 -127.33
CA MET A 165 -23.12 18.87 -128.18
C MET A 165 -24.36 18.54 -129.01
N THR A 166 -25.56 18.72 -128.44
CA THR A 166 -26.80 18.56 -129.22
C THR A 166 -26.94 19.63 -130.31
N THR A 167 -26.53 20.87 -130.04
CA THR A 167 -26.50 21.93 -131.05
C THR A 167 -25.52 21.62 -132.18
N VAL A 168 -24.30 21.18 -131.86
CA VAL A 168 -23.30 20.75 -132.86
C VAL A 168 -23.82 19.58 -133.68
N LYS A 169 -24.44 18.58 -133.03
CA LYS A 169 -25.08 17.45 -133.74
C LYS A 169 -26.12 17.95 -134.74
N ASN A 170 -27.00 18.86 -134.33
CA ASN A 170 -28.05 19.41 -135.20
C ASN A 170 -27.46 20.22 -136.37
N GLN A 171 -26.37 20.95 -136.14
CA GLN A 171 -25.65 21.66 -137.21
C GLN A 171 -25.03 20.68 -138.21
N LEU A 172 -24.38 19.62 -137.75
CA LEU A 172 -23.81 18.58 -138.62
C LEU A 172 -24.88 17.87 -139.44
N THR A 173 -26.04 17.55 -138.85
CA THR A 173 -27.16 16.97 -139.61
C THR A 173 -27.67 17.92 -140.68
N HIS A 174 -27.75 19.22 -140.39
CA HIS A 174 -28.13 20.22 -141.38
C HIS A 174 -27.08 20.36 -142.50
N PHE A 175 -25.79 20.33 -142.18
CA PHE A 175 -24.73 20.34 -143.20
C PHE A 175 -24.77 19.09 -144.08
N LEU A 176 -25.09 17.92 -143.52
CA LEU A 176 -25.28 16.71 -144.32
C LEU A 176 -26.49 16.81 -145.25
N GLU A 177 -27.63 17.33 -144.78
CA GLU A 177 -28.81 17.56 -145.62
C GLU A 177 -28.53 18.56 -146.76
N THR A 178 -27.88 19.68 -146.45
CA THR A 178 -27.49 20.68 -147.47
C THR A 178 -26.49 20.12 -148.47
N TRP A 179 -25.53 19.29 -148.02
CA TRP A 179 -24.61 18.58 -148.89
C TRP A 179 -25.33 17.64 -149.85
N GLU A 180 -26.21 16.77 -149.36
CA GLU A 180 -26.96 15.85 -150.23
C GLU A 180 -27.86 16.62 -151.22
N ASN A 181 -28.46 17.73 -150.81
CA ASN A 181 -29.20 18.62 -151.72
C ASN A 181 -28.29 19.22 -152.81
N SER A 182 -27.11 19.72 -152.45
CA SER A 182 -26.16 20.30 -153.40
C SER A 182 -25.61 19.27 -154.39
N LYS A 183 -25.34 18.05 -153.91
CA LYS A 183 -24.94 16.91 -154.73
C LYS A 183 -26.03 16.52 -155.73
N ALA A 184 -27.29 16.50 -155.32
CA ALA A 184 -28.42 16.25 -156.23
C ALA A 184 -28.53 17.33 -157.32
N LEU A 185 -28.36 18.61 -156.96
CA LEU A 185 -28.33 19.73 -157.90
C LEU A 185 -27.18 19.62 -158.91
N ILE A 186 -25.97 19.26 -158.46
CA ILE A 186 -24.81 19.05 -159.34
C ILE A 186 -25.08 17.88 -160.29
N GLN A 187 -25.62 16.76 -159.80
CA GLN A 187 -25.98 15.62 -160.64
C GLN A 187 -26.99 16.02 -161.72
N GLN A 188 -28.00 16.83 -161.38
CA GLN A 188 -28.98 17.34 -162.34
C GLN A 188 -28.35 18.26 -163.39
N SER A 189 -27.42 19.14 -162.98
CA SER A 189 -26.68 20.02 -163.90
C SER A 189 -25.75 19.24 -164.84
N CYS A 190 -25.14 18.14 -164.37
CA CYS A 190 -24.31 17.27 -165.21
C CYS A 190 -25.17 16.59 -166.28
N ILE A 191 -26.35 16.07 -165.91
CA ILE A 191 -27.29 15.45 -166.86
C ILE A 191 -27.71 16.47 -167.94
N SER A 192 -28.03 17.71 -167.58
CA SER A 192 -28.41 18.75 -168.56
C SER A 192 -27.25 19.15 -169.48
N ALA A 193 -26.02 19.20 -168.96
CA ALA A 193 -24.83 19.52 -169.75
C ALA A 193 -24.48 18.41 -170.75
N ASP A 194 -24.70 17.15 -170.38
CA ASP A 194 -24.51 16.00 -171.27
C ASP A 194 -25.54 15.99 -172.41
N GLU A 195 -26.80 16.33 -172.13
CA GLU A 195 -27.84 16.52 -173.16
C GLU A 195 -27.49 17.66 -174.13
N GLU A 196 -26.89 18.74 -173.63
CA GLU A 196 -26.45 19.88 -174.46
C GLU A 196 -25.23 19.55 -175.32
N CYS A 197 -24.26 18.81 -174.77
CA CYS A 197 -23.12 18.29 -175.52
C CYS A 197 -23.55 17.34 -176.65
N ALA A 198 -24.61 16.54 -176.46
CA ALA A 198 -25.17 15.69 -177.50
C ALA A 198 -25.80 16.52 -178.65
N ARG A 199 -26.48 17.63 -178.34
CA ARG A 199 -27.05 18.55 -179.35
C ARG A 199 -25.98 19.24 -180.20
N LEU A 200 -24.92 19.73 -179.57
CA LEU A 200 -23.82 20.41 -180.27
C LEU A 200 -23.03 19.46 -181.18
N LYS A 201 -22.84 18.19 -180.78
CA LYS A 201 -22.23 17.17 -181.64
C LYS A 201 -23.04 16.90 -182.90
N GLN A 202 -24.37 17.02 -182.86
CA GLN A 202 -25.23 16.88 -184.04
C GLN A 202 -25.08 18.05 -185.03
N GLN A 203 -24.78 19.26 -184.54
CA GLN A 203 -24.57 20.46 -185.37
C GLN A 203 -23.20 20.47 -186.07
N VAL A 204 -22.15 19.93 -185.43
CA VAL A 204 -20.80 19.86 -186.02
C VAL A 204 -20.74 18.90 -187.21
N VAL A 205 -21.52 17.81 -187.20
CA VAL A 205 -21.61 16.87 -188.33
C VAL A 205 -22.25 17.53 -189.57
N GLY A 206 -23.24 18.42 -189.39
CA GLY A 206 -23.87 19.16 -190.49
C GLY A 206 -22.99 20.23 -191.14
N LEU A 207 -22.08 20.86 -190.38
CA LEU A 207 -21.15 21.88 -190.90
C LEU A 207 -19.91 21.28 -191.59
N GLN A 208 -19.60 20.00 -191.35
CA GLN A 208 -18.50 19.28 -192.00
C GLN A 208 -18.81 18.84 -193.45
N GLU A 209 -20.07 18.88 -193.88
CA GLU A 209 -20.49 18.52 -195.25
C GLU A 209 -20.50 19.71 -196.22
N GLU A 210 -20.58 20.96 -195.73
CA GLU A 210 -20.50 22.18 -196.56
C GLU A 210 -19.06 22.66 -196.82
N LEU A 211 -18.10 22.34 -195.93
CA LEU A 211 -16.68 22.72 -196.10
C LEU A 211 -15.97 21.99 -197.25
N LYS A 212 -16.50 20.84 -197.70
CA LYS A 212 -15.90 20.04 -198.80
C LYS A 212 -16.19 20.58 -200.21
N LYS A 213 -17.05 21.60 -200.38
CA LYS A 213 -17.49 22.07 -201.72
C LYS A 213 -16.87 23.39 -202.22
N LEU A 214 -16.07 24.11 -201.44
CA LEU A 214 -15.54 25.44 -201.82
C LEU A 214 -14.01 25.58 -201.67
N GLN A 215 -13.25 24.57 -202.11
CA GLN A 215 -11.78 24.58 -202.01
C GLN A 215 -11.12 24.24 -203.36
N VAL A 216 -11.32 25.05 -204.42
CA VAL A 216 -10.53 24.95 -205.68
C VAL A 216 -10.11 26.27 -206.33
N GLU A 217 -10.60 27.46 -205.97
CA GLU A 217 -10.12 28.71 -206.60
C GLU A 217 -10.01 29.79 -205.50
N VAL A 218 -8.91 30.49 -205.21
CA VAL A 218 -7.85 31.06 -206.05
C VAL A 218 -6.61 31.33 -205.16
N PRO A 219 -5.40 30.90 -205.57
CA PRO A 219 -4.15 31.48 -205.11
C PRO A 219 -3.74 32.69 -205.97
N ASN A 220 -3.13 33.70 -205.33
CA ASN A 220 -2.37 34.86 -205.87
C ASN A 220 -2.99 36.27 -205.74
N MET A 221 -2.70 36.92 -204.61
CA MET A 221 -2.47 38.39 -204.45
C MET A 221 -1.42 38.58 -203.32
N LYS A 222 -0.30 37.85 -203.44
CA LYS A 222 0.73 37.70 -202.40
C LYS A 222 2.00 38.49 -202.74
N SER A 223 1.90 39.82 -202.80
CA SER A 223 3.09 40.68 -202.84
C SER A 223 2.95 42.08 -202.22
N CYS A 224 1.85 42.37 -201.51
CA CYS A 224 1.69 43.64 -200.77
C CYS A 224 1.72 43.51 -199.23
N LEU A 225 1.95 42.30 -198.67
CA LEU A 225 1.82 42.02 -197.23
C LEU A 225 3.14 42.10 -196.44
N ASP A 226 4.29 42.19 -197.10
CA ASP A 226 5.58 42.03 -196.42
C ASP A 226 6.14 43.32 -195.79
N ALA A 227 5.47 44.47 -195.90
CA ALA A 227 5.86 45.70 -195.18
C ALA A 227 5.13 45.89 -193.83
N ALA A 228 4.05 45.15 -193.55
CA ALA A 228 3.24 45.29 -192.33
C ALA A 228 3.67 44.36 -191.18
N LYS A 229 4.53 43.38 -191.44
CA LYS A 229 4.94 42.35 -190.45
C LYS A 229 6.00 42.81 -189.45
N GLU A 230 6.82 43.81 -189.78
CA GLU A 230 7.92 44.25 -188.91
C GLU A 230 7.49 45.20 -187.78
N GLN A 231 6.37 45.92 -187.90
CA GLN A 231 5.80 46.73 -186.81
C GLN A 231 5.04 45.90 -185.76
N ILE A 232 4.50 44.73 -186.14
CA ILE A 232 3.77 43.83 -185.20
C ILE A 232 4.75 43.12 -184.25
N LEU A 233 5.95 42.75 -184.71
CA LEU A 233 7.00 42.11 -183.90
C LEU A 233 7.59 43.02 -182.81
N GLN A 234 7.55 44.35 -182.96
CA GLN A 234 8.03 45.28 -181.94
C GLN A 234 7.04 45.48 -180.78
N LEU A 235 5.73 45.43 -181.06
CA LEU A 235 4.69 45.58 -180.04
C LEU A 235 4.46 44.29 -179.23
N ASP A 236 4.64 43.11 -179.83
CA ASP A 236 4.50 41.82 -179.13
C ASP A 236 5.56 41.63 -178.03
N ASN A 237 6.81 42.04 -178.30
CA ASN A 237 7.90 41.97 -177.32
C ASN A 237 7.70 42.91 -176.11
N GLN A 238 6.98 44.03 -176.28
CA GLN A 238 6.66 44.95 -175.18
C GLN A 238 5.52 44.40 -174.29
N VAL A 239 4.57 43.66 -174.85
CA VAL A 239 3.48 43.02 -174.09
C VAL A 239 3.98 41.80 -173.29
N GLU A 240 4.87 41.00 -173.87
CA GLU A 240 5.54 39.86 -173.18
C GLU A 240 6.34 40.31 -171.95
N THR A 241 7.12 41.38 -172.08
CA THR A 241 7.93 41.93 -170.97
C THR A 241 7.06 42.53 -169.85
N GLN A 242 5.93 43.15 -170.19
CA GLN A 242 4.98 43.69 -169.21
C GLN A 242 4.26 42.59 -168.42
N LYS A 243 3.90 41.46 -169.06
CA LYS A 243 3.31 40.28 -168.40
C LYS A 243 4.29 39.62 -167.43
N LEU A 244 5.56 39.49 -167.80
CA LEU A 244 6.59 38.92 -166.92
C LEU A 244 6.74 39.75 -165.62
N LEU A 245 6.82 41.08 -165.75
CA LEU A 245 6.91 41.98 -164.59
C LEU A 245 5.63 41.96 -163.73
N GLN A 246 4.45 41.80 -164.34
CA GLN A 246 3.18 41.67 -163.61
C GLN A 246 3.12 40.37 -162.82
N ASN A 247 3.56 39.25 -163.40
CA ASN A 247 3.64 37.95 -162.72
C ASN A 247 4.65 38.00 -161.56
N GLN A 248 5.83 38.57 -161.77
CA GLN A 248 6.84 38.74 -160.71
C GLN A 248 6.32 39.61 -159.55
N ASN A 249 5.52 40.65 -159.86
CA ASN A 249 4.92 41.49 -158.82
C ASN A 249 3.80 40.76 -158.05
N GLN A 250 3.00 39.94 -158.73
CA GLN A 250 2.00 39.08 -158.10
C GLN A 250 2.64 38.01 -157.21
N GLU A 251 3.71 37.36 -157.67
CA GLU A 251 4.49 36.41 -156.87
C GLU A 251 5.10 37.08 -155.62
N ALA A 252 5.68 38.28 -155.78
CA ALA A 252 6.18 39.05 -154.64
C ALA A 252 5.06 39.44 -153.66
N GLN A 253 3.86 39.77 -154.14
CA GLN A 253 2.70 40.06 -153.29
C GLN A 253 2.21 38.83 -152.51
N VAL A 254 2.17 37.65 -153.14
CA VAL A 254 1.81 36.40 -152.45
C VAL A 254 2.84 36.06 -151.36
N LEU A 255 4.14 36.20 -151.65
CA LEU A 255 5.20 35.99 -150.66
C LEU A 255 5.10 36.97 -149.49
N ILE A 256 4.83 38.26 -149.76
CA ILE A 256 4.64 39.27 -148.71
C ILE A 256 3.40 38.96 -147.86
N GLN A 257 2.30 38.48 -148.46
CA GLN A 257 1.12 38.08 -147.70
C GLN A 257 1.38 36.85 -146.83
N GLY A 258 2.07 35.84 -147.36
CA GLY A 258 2.49 34.65 -146.60
C GLY A 258 3.38 35.01 -145.40
N LEU A 259 4.41 35.83 -145.61
CA LEU A 259 5.26 36.33 -144.51
C LEU A 259 4.47 37.15 -143.48
N ARG A 260 3.47 37.94 -143.91
CA ARG A 260 2.60 38.67 -142.98
C ARG A 260 1.71 37.74 -142.16
N GLU A 261 1.26 36.63 -142.74
CA GLU A 261 0.50 35.60 -142.05
C GLU A 261 1.38 34.85 -141.04
N GLU A 262 2.59 34.46 -141.43
CA GLU A 262 3.58 33.84 -140.54
C GLU A 262 3.96 34.75 -139.36
N VAL A 263 4.17 36.04 -139.60
CA VAL A 263 4.43 37.00 -138.51
C VAL A 263 3.22 37.12 -137.59
N ARG A 264 1.99 37.06 -138.14
CA ARG A 264 0.77 37.08 -137.33
C ARG A 264 0.62 35.81 -136.47
N THR A 265 0.88 34.62 -137.03
CA THR A 265 0.82 33.36 -136.28
C THR A 265 1.88 33.32 -135.19
N LEU A 266 3.14 33.63 -135.51
CA LEU A 266 4.24 33.68 -134.54
C LEU A 266 3.97 34.68 -133.40
N LYS A 267 3.29 35.80 -133.68
CA LYS A 267 2.89 36.76 -132.65
C LYS A 267 1.86 36.18 -131.68
N ILE A 268 0.87 35.43 -132.20
CA ILE A 268 -0.13 34.74 -131.39
C ILE A 268 0.54 33.65 -130.55
N ASP A 269 1.44 32.86 -131.16
CA ASP A 269 2.17 31.79 -130.47
C ASP A 269 3.06 32.33 -129.35
N LEU A 270 3.76 33.44 -129.59
CA LEU A 270 4.55 34.12 -128.56
C LEU A 270 3.66 34.60 -127.41
N GLN A 271 2.50 35.18 -127.72
CA GLN A 271 1.54 35.57 -126.70
C GLN A 271 1.05 34.36 -125.91
N ASN A 272 0.67 33.27 -126.56
CA ASN A 272 0.23 32.04 -125.88
C ASN A 272 1.33 31.49 -124.97
N SER A 273 2.57 31.39 -125.46
CA SER A 273 3.72 30.95 -124.68
C SER A 273 4.01 31.87 -123.48
N MET A 274 3.81 33.18 -123.61
CA MET A 274 3.91 34.12 -122.49
C MET A 274 2.84 33.87 -121.42
N HIS A 275 1.58 33.63 -121.80
CA HIS A 275 0.51 33.32 -120.87
C HIS A 275 0.74 31.97 -120.18
N GLU A 276 1.20 30.95 -120.91
CA GLU A 276 1.58 29.65 -120.35
C GLU A 276 2.72 29.78 -119.33
N ARG A 277 3.77 30.55 -119.65
CA ARG A 277 4.86 30.84 -118.73
C ARG A 277 4.37 31.54 -117.45
N GLU A 278 3.48 32.52 -117.58
CA GLU A 278 2.87 33.22 -116.44
C GLU A 278 2.03 32.27 -115.58
N HIS A 279 1.28 31.37 -116.23
CA HIS A 279 0.48 30.35 -115.55
C HIS A 279 1.36 29.36 -114.78
N VAL A 280 2.42 28.84 -115.40
CA VAL A 280 3.40 27.94 -114.76
C VAL A 280 4.09 28.63 -113.59
N LYS A 281 4.45 29.92 -113.74
CA LYS A 281 5.05 30.71 -112.65
C LYS A 281 4.12 30.77 -111.43
N LYS A 282 2.84 31.09 -111.62
CA LYS A 282 1.85 31.11 -110.53
C LYS A 282 1.68 29.74 -109.88
N LEU A 283 1.67 28.66 -110.66
CA LEU A 283 1.63 27.29 -110.16
C LEU A 283 2.85 26.97 -109.27
N LEU A 284 4.05 27.39 -109.70
CA LEU A 284 5.27 27.20 -108.91
C LEU A 284 5.25 28.01 -107.61
N GLU A 285 4.74 29.24 -107.64
CA GLU A 285 4.56 30.06 -106.43
C GLU A 285 3.62 29.37 -105.43
N ILE A 286 2.45 28.89 -105.89
CA ILE A 286 1.51 28.13 -105.06
C ILE A 286 2.17 26.86 -104.49
N LYS A 287 2.87 26.09 -105.33
CA LYS A 287 3.57 24.87 -104.88
C LYS A 287 4.69 25.16 -103.88
N SER A 288 5.36 26.30 -104.01
CA SER A 288 6.39 26.74 -103.06
C SER A 288 5.79 27.12 -101.71
N ALA A 289 4.63 27.78 -101.70
CA ALA A 289 3.88 28.08 -100.47
C ALA A 289 3.38 26.80 -99.80
N GLU A 290 2.75 25.88 -100.55
CA GLU A 290 2.31 24.58 -100.02
C GLU A 290 3.47 23.78 -99.40
N LYS A 291 4.66 23.80 -100.03
CA LYS A 291 5.85 23.14 -99.49
C LYS A 291 6.28 23.77 -98.15
N GLU A 292 6.18 25.09 -98.02
CA GLU A 292 6.53 25.78 -96.79
C GLU A 292 5.52 25.49 -95.67
N ASP A 293 4.23 25.52 -95.98
CA ASP A 293 3.16 25.15 -95.05
C ASP A 293 3.36 23.71 -94.52
N LEU A 294 3.70 22.77 -95.41
CA LEU A 294 4.04 21.41 -95.01
C LEU A 294 5.28 21.37 -94.11
N ARG A 295 6.32 22.16 -94.41
CA ARG A 295 7.52 22.23 -93.57
C ARG A 295 7.21 22.72 -92.15
N VAL A 296 6.39 23.76 -92.03
CA VAL A 296 5.93 24.28 -90.75
C VAL A 296 5.14 23.20 -90.00
N LEU A 297 4.17 22.57 -90.67
CA LEU A 297 3.38 21.49 -90.07
C LEU A 297 4.25 20.32 -89.57
N TRP A 298 5.25 19.92 -90.36
CA TRP A 298 6.21 18.88 -89.95
C TRP A 298 7.02 19.30 -88.72
N SER A 299 7.44 20.57 -88.65
CA SER A 299 8.18 21.07 -87.48
C SER A 299 7.31 21.10 -86.21
N GLU A 300 6.04 21.49 -86.32
CA GLU A 300 5.08 21.49 -85.21
C GLU A 300 4.77 20.06 -84.74
N GLN A 301 4.58 19.12 -85.68
CA GLN A 301 4.40 17.71 -85.36
C GLN A 301 5.64 17.14 -84.66
N THR A 302 6.83 17.48 -85.12
CA THR A 302 8.07 17.03 -84.48
C THR A 302 8.19 17.59 -83.05
N ALA A 303 7.93 18.88 -82.86
CA ALA A 303 7.96 19.52 -81.54
C ALA A 303 6.92 18.93 -80.57
N THR A 304 5.72 18.62 -81.07
CA THR A 304 4.68 17.96 -80.26
C THR A 304 5.07 16.53 -79.87
N ILE A 305 5.64 15.75 -80.79
CA ILE A 305 6.17 14.41 -80.50
C ILE A 305 7.29 14.48 -79.44
N GLU A 306 8.22 15.42 -79.56
CA GLU A 306 9.30 15.60 -78.58
C GLU A 306 8.79 15.98 -77.19
N ARG A 307 7.77 16.84 -77.12
CA ARG A 307 7.10 17.19 -75.85
C ARG A 307 6.43 15.97 -75.24
N LEU A 308 5.60 15.25 -76.01
CA LEU A 308 4.93 14.03 -75.52
C LEU A 308 5.94 12.96 -75.09
N SER A 309 7.06 12.83 -75.79
CA SER A 309 8.13 11.89 -75.43
C SER A 309 8.86 12.29 -74.14
N ARG A 310 8.96 13.58 -73.82
CA ARG A 310 9.47 14.06 -72.53
C ARG A 310 8.46 13.79 -71.41
N ASP A 311 7.19 14.14 -71.63
CA ASP A 311 6.12 13.91 -70.66
C ASP A 311 5.99 12.42 -70.32
N LEU A 312 6.09 11.54 -71.32
CA LEU A 312 6.07 10.08 -71.13
C LEU A 312 7.21 9.62 -70.22
N ARG A 313 8.45 10.05 -70.48
CA ARG A 313 9.61 9.71 -69.66
C ARG A 313 9.50 10.22 -68.23
N GLU A 314 8.95 11.42 -68.04
CA GLU A 314 8.70 11.96 -66.70
C GLU A 314 7.65 11.13 -65.95
N LYS A 315 6.55 10.75 -66.63
CA LYS A 315 5.53 9.88 -66.04
C LYS A 315 6.05 8.48 -65.72
N GLU A 316 6.91 7.92 -66.57
CA GLU A 316 7.60 6.65 -66.30
C GLU A 316 8.50 6.77 -65.06
N GLY A 317 9.29 7.84 -64.95
CA GLY A 317 10.10 8.11 -63.75
C GLY A 317 9.26 8.24 -62.49
N ASN A 318 8.15 8.99 -62.55
CA ASN A 318 7.21 9.13 -61.45
C ASN A 318 6.56 7.80 -61.06
N ARG A 319 6.18 6.96 -62.04
CA ARG A 319 5.64 5.62 -61.80
C ARG A 319 6.66 4.74 -61.07
N LEU A 320 7.91 4.76 -61.50
CA LEU A 320 9.00 4.00 -60.85
C LEU A 320 9.25 4.48 -59.42
N SER A 321 9.27 5.80 -59.18
CA SER A 321 9.40 6.35 -57.82
C SER A 321 8.23 5.94 -56.92
N CYS A 322 7.00 5.95 -57.44
CA CYS A 322 5.83 5.48 -56.71
C CYS A 322 5.94 3.98 -56.40
N GLN A 323 6.36 3.17 -57.37
CA GLN A 323 6.58 1.74 -57.20
C GLN A 323 7.60 1.44 -56.09
N GLN A 324 8.76 2.11 -56.11
CA GLN A 324 9.79 1.96 -55.07
C GLN A 324 9.27 2.34 -53.67
N ARG A 325 8.42 3.38 -53.59
CA ARG A 325 7.81 3.79 -52.32
C ARG A 325 6.83 2.74 -51.81
N CYS A 326 6.02 2.16 -52.69
CA CYS A 326 5.14 1.06 -52.34
C CYS A 326 5.92 -0.16 -51.86
N GLU A 327 7.00 -0.54 -52.57
CA GLU A 327 7.89 -1.65 -52.18
C GLU A 327 8.49 -1.39 -50.79
N SER A 328 9.00 -0.19 -50.52
CA SER A 328 9.54 0.16 -49.19
C SER A 328 8.50 0.11 -48.07
N ILE A 329 7.28 0.60 -48.33
CA ILE A 329 6.18 0.51 -47.34
C ILE A 329 5.81 -0.96 -47.11
N GLN A 330 5.81 -1.79 -48.16
CA GLN A 330 5.51 -3.20 -48.05
C GLN A 330 6.56 -3.96 -47.22
N GLU A 331 7.85 -3.65 -47.40
CA GLU A 331 8.94 -4.16 -46.57
C GLU A 331 8.78 -3.73 -45.10
N GLN A 332 8.42 -2.46 -44.86
CA GLN A 332 8.16 -1.97 -43.50
C GLN A 332 6.99 -2.69 -42.85
N LEU A 333 5.90 -2.92 -43.57
CA LEU A 333 4.74 -3.66 -43.06
C LEU A 333 5.12 -5.10 -42.69
N LEU A 334 5.90 -5.79 -43.52
CA LEU A 334 6.40 -7.12 -43.20
C LEU A 334 7.31 -7.12 -41.96
N ALA A 335 8.18 -6.13 -41.82
CA ALA A 335 9.02 -6.00 -40.64
C ALA A 335 8.20 -5.70 -39.36
N TRP A 336 7.14 -4.90 -39.48
CA TRP A 336 6.20 -4.65 -38.38
C TRP A 336 5.44 -5.91 -37.98
N GLN A 337 4.94 -6.67 -38.95
CA GLN A 337 4.26 -7.93 -38.71
C GLN A 337 5.16 -8.95 -37.97
N GLN A 338 6.42 -9.09 -38.40
CA GLN A 338 7.38 -9.97 -37.72
C GLN A 338 7.65 -9.54 -36.27
N LYS A 339 7.71 -8.23 -36.00
CA LYS A 339 7.87 -7.71 -34.63
C LYS A 339 6.65 -7.98 -33.78
N GLU A 340 5.45 -7.82 -34.33
CA GLU A 340 4.19 -8.12 -33.66
C GLU A 340 4.12 -9.62 -33.29
N GLU A 341 4.46 -10.51 -34.21
CA GLU A 341 4.53 -11.96 -33.97
C GLU A 341 5.57 -12.32 -32.90
N GLU A 342 6.74 -11.66 -32.88
CA GLU A 342 7.75 -11.85 -31.83
C GLU A 342 7.27 -11.38 -30.47
N VAL A 343 6.54 -10.26 -30.40
CA VAL A 343 5.94 -9.76 -29.15
C VAL A 343 4.84 -10.71 -28.67
N ALA A 344 3.98 -11.20 -29.56
CA ALA A 344 2.96 -12.20 -29.24
C ALA A 344 3.60 -13.48 -28.64
N ARG A 345 4.65 -14.01 -29.28
CA ARG A 345 5.40 -15.17 -28.75
C ARG A 345 6.09 -14.90 -27.41
N ARG A 346 6.44 -13.64 -27.09
CA ARG A 346 6.98 -13.27 -25.76
C ARG A 346 5.88 -13.22 -24.72
N LEU A 347 4.72 -12.66 -25.07
CA LEU A 347 3.57 -12.59 -24.19
C LEU A 347 3.08 -13.99 -23.82
N GLU A 348 2.94 -14.89 -24.80
CA GLU A 348 2.54 -16.29 -24.58
C GLU A 348 3.48 -17.02 -23.61
N ARG A 349 4.80 -16.80 -23.74
CA ARG A 349 5.79 -17.36 -22.81
C ARG A 349 5.62 -16.81 -21.39
N ALA A 350 5.49 -15.49 -21.26
CA ALA A 350 5.28 -14.85 -19.96
C ALA A 350 3.96 -15.28 -19.30
N GLU A 351 2.90 -15.48 -20.08
CA GLU A 351 1.64 -16.03 -19.60
C GLU A 351 1.78 -17.49 -19.13
N GLY A 352 2.57 -18.30 -19.85
CA GLY A 352 2.96 -19.64 -19.43
C GLY A 352 3.67 -19.64 -18.08
N GLU A 353 4.73 -18.84 -17.95
CA GLU A 353 5.48 -18.67 -16.70
C GLU A 353 4.58 -18.21 -15.55
N MET A 354 3.66 -17.27 -15.81
CA MET A 354 2.69 -16.81 -14.81
C MET A 354 1.72 -17.90 -14.37
N LYS A 355 1.30 -18.79 -15.27
CA LYS A 355 0.47 -19.96 -14.92
C LYS A 355 1.26 -20.91 -14.02
N ASP A 356 2.50 -21.22 -14.38
CA ASP A 356 3.37 -22.09 -13.59
C ASP A 356 3.63 -21.53 -12.19
N LEU A 357 3.91 -20.22 -12.08
CA LEU A 357 4.09 -19.54 -10.80
C LEU A 357 2.82 -19.54 -9.96
N ARG A 358 1.62 -19.41 -10.56
CA ARG A 358 0.36 -19.54 -9.82
C ARG A 358 0.16 -20.95 -9.27
N VAL A 359 0.49 -21.98 -10.06
CA VAL A 359 0.44 -23.37 -9.61
C VAL A 359 1.41 -23.57 -8.44
N ALA A 360 2.67 -23.16 -8.59
CA ALA A 360 3.68 -23.25 -7.54
C ALA A 360 3.28 -22.50 -6.25
N ARG A 361 2.66 -21.33 -6.37
CA ARG A 361 2.12 -20.60 -5.21
C ARG A 361 1.00 -21.38 -4.53
N SER A 362 0.10 -21.99 -5.30
CA SER A 362 -1.01 -22.77 -4.75
C SER A 362 -0.52 -24.01 -4.00
N THR A 363 0.49 -24.71 -4.53
CA THR A 363 1.09 -25.88 -3.87
C THR A 363 1.80 -25.48 -2.59
N LEU A 364 2.59 -24.40 -2.60
CA LEU A 364 3.25 -23.89 -1.38
C LEU A 364 2.24 -23.45 -0.31
N LEU A 365 1.12 -22.84 -0.69
CA LEU A 365 0.06 -22.49 0.26
C LEU A 365 -0.57 -23.74 0.88
N GLN A 366 -0.78 -24.79 0.09
CA GLN A 366 -1.29 -26.06 0.58
C GLN A 366 -0.31 -26.72 1.54
N GLU A 367 0.98 -26.81 1.18
CA GLU A 367 2.04 -27.37 2.03
C GLU A 367 2.16 -26.60 3.35
N ARG A 368 2.08 -25.27 3.32
CA ARG A 368 2.08 -24.44 4.52
C ARG A 368 0.89 -24.75 5.44
N GLU A 369 -0.30 -24.93 4.85
CA GLU A 369 -1.52 -25.25 5.60
C GLU A 369 -1.45 -26.65 6.22
N GLU A 370 -0.92 -27.63 5.49
CA GLU A 370 -0.64 -28.98 6.00
C GLU A 370 0.35 -28.94 7.16
N LEU A 371 1.47 -28.23 7.01
CA LEU A 371 2.45 -28.05 8.07
C LEU A 371 1.81 -27.40 9.32
N ARG A 372 1.02 -26.35 9.13
CA ARG A 372 0.27 -25.71 10.22
C ARG A 372 -0.63 -26.71 10.93
N ARG A 373 -1.39 -27.54 10.21
CA ARG A 373 -2.23 -28.59 10.81
C ARG A 373 -1.40 -29.61 11.58
N THR A 374 -0.24 -30.04 11.06
CA THR A 374 0.63 -30.98 11.77
C THR A 374 1.17 -30.39 13.08
N HIS A 375 1.66 -29.15 13.06
CA HIS A 375 2.16 -28.46 14.26
C HIS A 375 1.06 -28.27 15.31
N VAL A 376 -0.15 -27.85 14.90
CA VAL A 376 -1.29 -27.73 15.82
C VAL A 376 -1.61 -29.09 16.45
N GLY A 377 -1.68 -30.16 15.65
CA GLY A 377 -1.94 -31.50 16.19
C GLY A 377 -0.82 -32.05 17.09
N GLU A 378 0.43 -31.61 16.92
CA GLU A 378 1.52 -31.94 17.85
C GLU A 378 1.43 -31.17 19.17
N LEU A 379 1.09 -29.87 19.11
CA LEU A 379 0.86 -29.06 20.29
C LEU A 379 -0.31 -29.62 21.12
N GLU A 380 -1.44 -29.95 20.50
CA GLU A 380 -2.58 -30.59 21.18
C GLU A 380 -2.20 -31.92 21.84
N ARG A 381 -1.40 -32.74 21.16
CA ARG A 381 -0.86 -34.00 21.73
C ARG A 381 0.03 -33.74 22.94
N LEU A 382 0.90 -32.74 22.89
CA LEU A 382 1.76 -32.36 24.00
C LEU A 382 0.95 -31.79 25.17
N GLU A 383 -0.01 -30.92 24.90
CA GLU A 383 -0.93 -30.36 25.91
C GLU A 383 -1.72 -31.46 26.61
N GLU A 384 -2.27 -32.43 25.87
CA GLU A 384 -2.98 -33.56 26.46
C GLU A 384 -2.03 -34.44 27.30
N SER A 385 -0.79 -34.66 26.83
CA SER A 385 0.23 -35.37 27.62
C SER A 385 0.57 -34.65 28.93
N PHE A 386 0.73 -33.32 28.91
CA PHE A 386 0.96 -32.53 30.12
C PHE A 386 -0.25 -32.58 31.05
N ARG A 387 -1.47 -32.43 30.51
CA ARG A 387 -2.73 -32.52 31.26
C ARG A 387 -2.88 -33.86 31.98
N MET A 388 -2.59 -34.97 31.28
CA MET A 388 -2.63 -36.31 31.88
C MET A 388 -1.57 -36.49 32.97
N ARG A 389 -0.35 -35.96 32.77
CA ARG A 389 0.70 -35.98 33.81
C ARG A 389 0.33 -35.15 35.03
N LEU A 390 -0.29 -33.99 34.84
CA LEU A 390 -0.77 -33.14 35.93
C LEU A 390 -1.85 -33.87 36.74
N LYS A 391 -2.86 -34.44 36.08
CA LYS A 391 -3.89 -35.25 36.75
C LYS A 391 -3.29 -36.40 37.56
N ALA A 392 -2.33 -37.13 36.99
CA ALA A 392 -1.65 -38.21 37.69
C ALA A 392 -0.85 -37.70 38.91
N ALA A 393 -0.21 -36.54 38.82
CA ALA A 393 0.50 -35.91 39.93
C ALA A 393 -0.47 -35.43 41.03
N GLU A 394 -1.60 -34.82 40.67
CA GLU A 394 -2.67 -34.43 41.60
C GLU A 394 -3.24 -35.65 42.34
N GLU A 395 -3.51 -36.74 41.62
CA GLU A 395 -3.93 -38.01 42.23
C GLU A 395 -2.88 -38.56 43.21
N GLN A 396 -1.60 -38.45 42.88
CA GLN A 396 -0.50 -38.85 43.80
C GLN A 396 -0.43 -37.93 45.03
N SER A 397 -0.56 -36.62 44.86
CA SER A 397 -0.60 -35.66 45.98
C SER A 397 -1.77 -35.94 46.90
N SER A 398 -2.97 -36.14 46.33
CA SER A 398 -4.17 -36.48 47.11
C SER A 398 -4.00 -37.78 47.90
N LYS A 399 -3.39 -38.82 47.32
CA LYS A 399 -3.04 -40.06 48.03
C LYS A 399 -2.05 -39.82 49.18
N MET A 400 -1.03 -38.99 48.96
CA MET A 400 -0.04 -38.64 49.99
C MET A 400 -0.70 -37.83 51.12
N GLU A 401 -1.53 -36.84 50.80
CA GLU A 401 -2.29 -36.06 51.78
C GLU A 401 -3.21 -36.95 52.62
N ALA A 402 -3.94 -37.87 52.00
CA ALA A 402 -4.78 -38.83 52.70
C ALA A 402 -3.95 -39.72 53.65
N PHE A 403 -2.78 -40.19 53.22
CA PHE A 403 -1.87 -40.97 54.06
C PHE A 403 -1.35 -40.14 55.26
N LEU A 404 -0.95 -38.88 55.03
CA LEU A 404 -0.52 -37.98 56.10
C LEU A 404 -1.64 -37.71 57.10
N GLN A 405 -2.86 -37.44 56.63
CA GLN A 405 -4.03 -37.27 57.49
C GLN A 405 -4.33 -38.53 58.31
N GLN A 406 -4.22 -39.72 57.70
CA GLN A 406 -4.36 -40.98 58.42
C GLN A 406 -3.29 -41.12 59.53
N LYS A 407 -2.02 -40.83 59.22
CA LYS A 407 -0.92 -40.92 60.19
C LYS A 407 -1.08 -39.93 61.35
N GLN A 408 -1.50 -38.70 61.06
CA GLN A 408 -1.85 -37.70 62.08
C GLN A 408 -3.00 -38.20 62.96
N ALA A 409 -4.08 -38.73 62.38
CA ALA A 409 -5.20 -39.26 63.15
C ALA A 409 -4.82 -40.47 64.02
N GLU A 410 -3.92 -41.34 63.56
CA GLU A 410 -3.34 -42.44 64.36
C GLU A 410 -2.52 -41.91 65.54
N GLN A 411 -1.64 -40.92 65.30
CA GLN A 411 -0.85 -40.28 66.35
C GLN A 411 -1.72 -39.56 67.37
N ASP A 412 -2.74 -38.81 66.95
CA ASP A 412 -3.68 -38.13 67.84
C ASP A 412 -4.44 -39.11 68.73
N LYS A 413 -4.83 -40.27 68.19
CA LYS A 413 -5.45 -41.34 68.98
C LYS A 413 -4.48 -41.88 70.04
N GLN A 414 -3.21 -42.10 69.68
CA GLN A 414 -2.19 -42.55 70.62
C GLN A 414 -1.93 -41.52 71.72
N LEU A 415 -1.81 -40.23 71.37
CA LEU A 415 -1.62 -39.15 72.33
C LEU A 415 -2.80 -39.04 73.30
N LYS A 416 -4.04 -39.09 72.80
CA LYS A 416 -5.24 -39.09 73.66
C LYS A 416 -5.29 -40.29 74.61
N GLN A 417 -4.85 -41.46 74.15
CA GLN A 417 -4.77 -42.66 74.99
C GLN A 417 -3.73 -42.48 76.11
N GLN A 418 -2.54 -41.99 75.78
CA GLN A 418 -1.50 -41.68 76.76
C GLN A 418 -1.95 -40.60 77.76
N GLU A 419 -2.63 -39.54 77.29
CA GLU A 419 -3.20 -38.51 78.16
C GLU A 419 -4.21 -39.10 79.15
N MET A 420 -5.09 -40.00 78.69
CA MET A 420 -6.03 -40.68 79.57
C MET A 420 -5.34 -41.59 80.59
N GLU A 421 -4.27 -42.28 80.22
CA GLU A 421 -3.48 -43.12 81.13
C GLU A 421 -2.80 -42.27 82.20
N LEU A 422 -2.13 -41.18 81.80
CA LEU A 422 -1.51 -40.24 82.74
C LEU A 422 -2.53 -39.60 83.70
N ARG A 423 -3.74 -39.27 83.21
CA ARG A 423 -4.83 -38.77 84.07
C ARG A 423 -5.24 -39.81 85.12
N LYS A 424 -5.39 -41.08 84.72
CA LYS A 424 -5.71 -42.16 85.66
C LYS A 424 -4.61 -42.37 86.69
N GLU A 425 -3.34 -42.31 86.28
CA GLU A 425 -2.20 -42.41 87.20
C GLU A 425 -2.19 -41.25 88.20
N ALA A 426 -2.44 -40.02 87.74
CA ALA A 426 -2.56 -38.85 88.61
C ALA A 426 -3.73 -38.97 89.60
N ASP A 427 -4.89 -39.47 89.16
CA ASP A 427 -6.03 -39.72 90.05
C ASP A 427 -5.70 -40.73 91.14
N ILE A 428 -4.99 -41.82 90.79
CA ILE A 428 -4.53 -42.83 91.76
C ILE A 428 -3.56 -42.20 92.78
N GLU A 429 -2.59 -41.41 92.32
CA GLU A 429 -1.62 -40.75 93.22
C GLU A 429 -2.31 -39.76 94.17
N LEU A 430 -3.28 -38.99 93.66
CA LEU A 430 -4.10 -38.09 94.48
C LEU A 430 -4.89 -38.85 95.55
N ASP A 431 -5.44 -40.02 95.22
CA ASP A 431 -6.16 -40.86 96.18
C ASP A 431 -5.21 -41.48 97.22
N ILE A 432 -4.01 -41.89 96.84
CA ILE A 432 -2.95 -42.33 97.77
C ILE A 432 -2.61 -41.20 98.76
N GLU A 433 -2.39 -39.98 98.26
CA GLU A 433 -2.09 -38.82 99.12
C GLU A 433 -3.28 -38.44 100.03
N ARG A 434 -4.52 -38.55 99.54
CA ARG A 434 -5.71 -38.37 100.38
C ARG A 434 -5.76 -39.41 101.50
N GLN A 435 -5.48 -40.69 101.21
CA GLN A 435 -5.44 -41.76 102.21
C GLN A 435 -4.37 -41.49 103.28
N LYS A 436 -3.14 -41.13 102.89
CA LYS A 436 -2.07 -40.77 103.83
C LYS A 436 -2.47 -39.62 104.75
N ASN A 437 -3.11 -38.58 104.19
CA ASN A 437 -3.59 -37.45 104.98
C ASN A 437 -4.71 -37.84 105.96
N LEU A 438 -5.65 -38.71 105.55
CA LEU A 438 -6.67 -39.28 106.42
C LEU A 438 -6.07 -40.08 107.57
N GLU A 439 -5.05 -40.91 107.29
CA GLU A 439 -4.31 -41.65 108.33
C GLU A 439 -3.62 -40.71 109.32
N LEU A 440 -2.98 -39.64 108.83
CA LEU A 440 -2.38 -38.58 109.65
C LEU A 440 -3.42 -37.88 110.54
N ILE A 441 -4.58 -37.54 109.99
CA ILE A 441 -5.68 -36.94 110.76
C ILE A 441 -6.15 -37.89 111.86
N ASN A 442 -6.37 -39.17 111.55
CA ASN A 442 -6.78 -40.17 112.54
C ASN A 442 -5.74 -40.33 113.65
N LYS A 443 -4.45 -40.32 113.30
CA LYS A 443 -3.36 -40.36 114.29
C LYS A 443 -3.44 -39.15 115.23
N TYR A 444 -3.54 -37.93 114.71
CA TYR A 444 -3.67 -36.73 115.54
C TYR A 444 -4.95 -36.73 116.41
N GLN A 445 -6.07 -37.27 115.91
CA GLN A 445 -7.29 -37.42 116.69
C GLN A 445 -7.12 -38.42 117.84
N SER A 446 -6.42 -39.54 117.62
CA SER A 446 -6.11 -40.51 118.65
C SER A 446 -5.18 -39.94 119.73
N GLU A 447 -4.17 -39.16 119.35
CA GLU A 447 -3.28 -38.45 120.27
C GLU A 447 -4.06 -37.41 121.10
N LYS A 448 -4.98 -36.66 120.48
CA LYS A 448 -5.88 -35.76 121.18
C LYS A 448 -6.74 -36.51 122.22
N GLN A 449 -7.33 -37.66 121.87
CA GLN A 449 -8.10 -38.47 122.82
C GLN A 449 -7.22 -39.01 123.96
N GLN A 450 -6.00 -39.46 123.68
CA GLN A 450 -5.05 -39.89 124.70
C GLN A 450 -4.69 -38.77 125.68
N LEU A 451 -4.44 -37.55 125.19
CA LEU A 451 -4.20 -36.38 126.04
C LEU A 451 -5.44 -36.01 126.85
N GLN A 452 -6.63 -36.09 126.25
CA GLN A 452 -7.91 -35.81 126.90
C GLN A 452 -8.23 -36.78 128.05
N ASN A 453 -7.77 -38.04 127.98
CA ASN A 453 -7.92 -39.04 129.05
C ASN A 453 -6.85 -38.93 130.16
N LYS A 454 -5.66 -38.38 129.85
CA LYS A 454 -4.57 -38.21 130.85
C LYS A 454 -4.80 -37.01 131.77
N ILE A 455 -5.43 -35.94 131.30
CA ILE A 455 -5.68 -34.72 132.09
C ILE A 455 -6.54 -35.02 133.35
N PRO A 456 -7.66 -35.76 133.28
CA PRO A 456 -8.44 -36.12 134.46
C PRO A 456 -7.67 -37.02 135.44
N ALA A 457 -6.86 -37.96 134.95
CA ALA A 457 -6.07 -38.87 135.79
C ALA A 457 -4.98 -38.13 136.58
N LEU A 458 -4.30 -37.17 135.96
CA LEU A 458 -3.32 -36.31 136.64
C LEU A 458 -3.98 -35.42 137.70
N ILE A 459 -5.13 -34.81 137.37
CA ILE A 459 -5.92 -34.00 138.33
C ILE A 459 -6.37 -34.86 139.51
N HIS A 460 -6.86 -36.09 139.27
CA HIS A 460 -7.28 -36.99 140.35
C HIS A 460 -6.10 -37.37 141.27
N SER A 461 -4.94 -37.72 140.71
CA SER A 461 -3.75 -38.06 141.51
C SER A 461 -3.20 -36.88 142.34
N ALA A 462 -3.23 -35.66 141.79
CA ALA A 462 -2.80 -34.46 142.50
C ALA A 462 -3.78 -34.07 143.62
N VAL A 463 -5.09 -34.26 143.42
CA VAL A 463 -6.11 -34.03 144.46
C VAL A 463 -5.99 -35.05 145.59
N GLN A 464 -5.67 -36.30 145.27
CA GLN A 464 -5.47 -37.36 146.26
C GLN A 464 -4.21 -37.11 147.12
N GLY A 465 -3.09 -36.68 146.51
CA GLY A 465 -1.87 -36.30 147.23
C GLY A 465 -2.09 -35.11 148.18
N LEU A 466 -2.84 -34.09 147.74
CA LEU A 466 -3.19 -32.94 148.60
C LEU A 466 -4.14 -33.32 149.76
N GLN A 467 -5.00 -34.34 149.57
CA GLN A 467 -5.87 -34.84 150.65
C GLN A 467 -5.08 -35.65 151.70
N GLU A 468 -4.07 -36.43 151.27
CA GLU A 468 -3.18 -37.16 152.18
C GLU A 468 -2.27 -36.22 152.98
N GLU A 469 -1.73 -35.17 152.35
CA GLU A 469 -0.94 -34.14 153.05
C GLU A 469 -1.78 -33.36 154.08
N LEU A 470 -3.05 -33.05 153.78
CA LEU A 470 -3.96 -32.43 154.74
C LEU A 470 -4.28 -33.34 155.94
N ALA A 471 -4.40 -34.65 155.73
CA ALA A 471 -4.64 -35.62 156.81
C ALA A 471 -3.41 -35.75 157.74
N VAL A 472 -2.20 -35.74 157.19
CA VAL A 472 -0.95 -35.78 157.98
C VAL A 472 -0.78 -34.50 158.80
N LEU A 473 -1.06 -33.33 158.23
CA LEU A 473 -0.99 -32.05 158.95
C LEU A 473 -2.07 -31.94 160.05
N GLN A 474 -3.26 -32.49 159.85
CA GLN A 474 -4.30 -32.56 160.89
C GLN A 474 -3.90 -33.44 162.07
N GLU A 475 -3.18 -34.53 161.84
CA GLU A 475 -2.75 -35.44 162.92
C GLU A 475 -1.55 -34.87 163.69
N GLN A 476 -0.64 -34.17 163.01
CA GLN A 476 0.45 -33.42 163.66
C GLN A 476 -0.06 -32.31 164.60
N ILE A 477 -1.17 -31.64 164.26
CA ILE A 477 -1.80 -30.64 165.14
C ILE A 477 -2.40 -31.31 166.39
N LYS A 478 -3.04 -32.49 166.26
CA LYS A 478 -3.57 -33.22 167.42
C LYS A 478 -2.47 -33.78 168.35
N GLU A 479 -1.32 -34.15 167.79
CA GLU A 479 -0.16 -34.62 168.58
C GLU A 479 0.45 -33.46 169.39
N GLN A 480 0.63 -32.28 168.78
CA GLN A 480 1.13 -31.09 169.50
C GLN A 480 0.18 -30.60 170.60
N GLU A 481 -1.13 -30.71 170.41
CA GLU A 481 -2.12 -30.38 171.46
C GLU A 481 -2.09 -31.35 172.65
N LYS A 482 -1.68 -32.61 172.46
CA LYS A 482 -1.49 -33.58 173.55
C LYS A 482 -0.19 -33.35 174.31
N GLU A 483 0.90 -33.01 173.61
CA GLU A 483 2.19 -32.69 174.23
C GLU A 483 2.12 -31.41 175.08
N MET A 484 1.40 -30.39 174.61
CA MET A 484 1.16 -29.15 175.38
C MET A 484 0.35 -29.38 176.68
N LYS A 485 -0.58 -30.35 176.70
CA LYS A 485 -1.34 -30.70 177.92
C LYS A 485 -0.48 -31.44 178.95
N GLN A 486 0.39 -32.36 178.51
CA GLN A 486 1.31 -33.09 179.40
C GLN A 486 2.41 -32.17 180.01
N PHE A 487 2.84 -31.14 179.28
CA PHE A 487 3.80 -30.15 179.78
C PHE A 487 3.20 -29.28 180.91
N CYS A 488 1.93 -28.87 180.81
CA CYS A 488 1.26 -28.09 181.85
C CYS A 488 1.04 -28.87 183.15
N GLU A 489 0.77 -30.18 183.08
CA GLU A 489 0.59 -31.04 184.26
C GLU A 489 1.92 -31.33 184.99
N SER A 490 3.01 -31.54 184.23
CA SER A 490 4.35 -31.75 184.79
C SER A 490 4.97 -30.47 185.37
N ALA A 491 4.71 -29.30 184.78
CA ALA A 491 5.10 -28.00 185.35
C ALA A 491 4.40 -27.71 186.70
N SER A 492 3.13 -28.09 186.82
CA SER A 492 2.34 -27.93 188.06
C SER A 492 2.84 -28.85 189.19
N GLN A 493 3.30 -30.07 188.87
CA GLN A 493 3.91 -30.98 189.84
C GLN A 493 5.29 -30.49 190.34
N ARG A 494 6.11 -29.91 189.45
CA ARG A 494 7.42 -29.34 189.83
C ARG A 494 7.27 -28.15 190.78
N GLN A 495 6.23 -27.35 190.59
CA GLN A 495 5.94 -26.18 191.42
C GLN A 495 5.53 -26.56 192.85
N HIS A 496 4.88 -27.72 193.04
CA HIS A 496 4.51 -28.22 194.36
C HIS A 496 5.72 -28.77 195.15
N GLN A 497 6.65 -29.47 194.48
CA GLN A 497 7.87 -29.99 195.11
C GLN A 497 8.78 -28.89 195.66
N LEU A 498 8.93 -27.79 194.92
CA LEU A 498 9.75 -26.65 195.35
C LEU A 498 9.20 -25.94 196.61
N LEU A 499 7.88 -25.99 196.83
CA LEU A 499 7.25 -25.39 198.02
C LEU A 499 7.46 -26.23 199.29
N GLU A 500 7.57 -27.56 199.17
CA GLU A 500 7.89 -28.45 200.30
C GLU A 500 9.38 -28.42 200.66
N GLU A 501 10.26 -28.32 199.67
CA GLU A 501 11.70 -28.09 199.87
C GLU A 501 11.96 -26.76 200.59
N ARG A 502 11.19 -25.71 200.28
CA ARG A 502 11.31 -24.42 200.97
C ARG A 502 10.90 -24.49 202.44
N ARG A 503 9.80 -25.19 202.75
CA ARG A 503 9.32 -25.38 204.13
C ARG A 503 10.29 -26.22 204.97
N THR A 504 10.94 -27.21 204.37
CA THR A 504 11.94 -28.05 205.05
C THR A 504 13.25 -27.30 205.28
N GLY A 505 13.68 -26.46 204.34
CA GLY A 505 14.84 -25.56 204.52
C GLY A 505 14.62 -24.51 205.62
N GLU A 506 13.42 -23.91 205.71
CA GLU A 506 13.07 -22.95 206.76
C GLU A 506 13.12 -23.59 208.17
N ALA A 507 12.69 -24.85 208.32
CA ALA A 507 12.75 -25.57 209.58
C ALA A 507 14.19 -25.90 210.03
N GLN A 508 15.08 -26.24 209.08
CA GLN A 508 16.49 -26.51 209.34
C GLN A 508 17.25 -25.26 209.80
N LEU A 509 16.95 -24.10 209.18
CA LEU A 509 17.54 -22.81 209.55
C LEU A 509 17.13 -22.38 210.96
N HIS A 510 15.90 -22.69 211.35
CA HIS A 510 15.40 -22.36 212.69
C HIS A 510 16.10 -23.15 213.79
N SER A 511 16.53 -24.39 213.51
CA SER A 511 17.28 -25.23 214.44
C SER A 511 18.73 -24.77 214.62
N ALA A 512 19.39 -24.35 213.54
CA ALA A 512 20.78 -23.85 213.58
C ALA A 512 20.91 -22.55 214.39
N LEU A 513 19.89 -21.69 214.36
CA LEU A 513 19.85 -20.46 215.17
C LEU A 513 19.66 -20.74 216.67
N GLN A 514 19.06 -21.87 217.02
CA GLN A 514 18.88 -22.27 218.41
C GLN A 514 20.19 -22.84 218.99
N GLU A 515 20.97 -23.56 218.19
CA GLU A 515 22.33 -24.02 218.56
C GLU A 515 23.31 -22.86 218.75
N LEU A 516 23.26 -21.84 217.89
CA LEU A 516 24.09 -20.63 218.03
C LEU A 516 23.79 -19.85 219.32
N ARG A 517 22.53 -19.85 219.77
CA ARG A 517 22.14 -19.26 221.05
C ARG A 517 22.71 -20.02 222.26
N GLN A 518 22.82 -21.35 222.19
CA GLN A 518 23.44 -22.16 223.24
C GLN A 518 24.96 -21.94 223.33
N LYS A 519 25.66 -21.92 222.18
CA LYS A 519 27.11 -21.66 222.11
C LYS A 519 27.50 -20.29 222.67
N THR A 520 26.64 -19.29 222.51
CA THR A 520 26.90 -17.93 222.99
C THR A 520 26.72 -17.82 224.51
N GLN A 521 25.85 -18.64 225.10
CA GLN A 521 25.68 -18.71 226.55
C GLN A 521 26.86 -19.41 227.26
N GLU A 522 27.49 -20.41 226.62
CA GLU A 522 28.71 -21.04 227.14
C GLU A 522 29.92 -20.07 227.10
N LEU A 523 29.97 -19.19 226.09
CA LEU A 523 31.02 -18.16 225.95
C LEU A 523 30.95 -17.08 227.02
N ASN A 524 29.74 -16.74 227.50
CA ASN A 524 29.56 -15.88 228.66
C ASN A 524 30.15 -16.48 229.96
N GLN A 525 30.35 -17.80 230.05
CA GLN A 525 30.72 -18.46 231.30
C GLN A 525 32.24 -18.55 231.52
N VAL A 526 33.02 -18.65 230.44
CA VAL A 526 34.50 -18.70 230.50
C VAL A 526 35.09 -17.31 230.74
N GLN A 527 34.46 -16.27 230.22
CA GLN A 527 34.98 -14.90 230.30
C GLN A 527 34.87 -14.30 231.72
N SER A 528 33.88 -14.74 232.49
CA SER A 528 33.74 -14.37 233.91
C SER A 528 34.83 -14.98 234.81
N ASN A 529 35.37 -16.15 234.44
CA ASN A 529 36.37 -16.85 235.24
C ASN A 529 37.80 -16.27 235.05
N ILE A 530 38.07 -15.64 233.90
CA ILE A 530 39.39 -15.05 233.61
C ILE A 530 39.59 -13.70 234.32
N GLN A 531 38.52 -12.97 234.62
CA GLN A 531 38.66 -11.64 235.22
C GLN A 531 38.89 -11.70 236.74
N GLN A 532 38.28 -12.65 237.45
CA GLN A 532 38.55 -12.89 238.87
C GLN A 532 40.01 -13.30 239.13
N LEU A 533 40.64 -14.03 238.21
CA LEU A 533 42.05 -14.42 238.31
C LEU A 533 43.03 -13.26 238.08
N LYS A 534 42.61 -12.14 237.49
CA LYS A 534 43.45 -10.96 237.30
C LYS A 534 43.49 -10.04 238.51
N GLU A 535 42.45 -10.06 239.35
CA GLU A 535 42.39 -9.28 240.60
C GLU A 535 43.22 -9.91 241.71
N GLU A 536 43.45 -11.23 241.67
CA GLU A 536 44.27 -11.96 242.64
C GLU A 536 45.78 -11.91 242.34
N SER A 537 46.18 -11.59 241.11
CA SER A 537 47.60 -11.53 240.70
C SER A 537 48.29 -10.21 241.03
N ALA A 538 47.56 -9.10 241.24
CA ALA A 538 48.17 -7.78 241.43
C ALA A 538 48.43 -7.46 242.91
N THR A 539 47.64 -8.00 243.83
CA THR A 539 47.79 -7.81 245.28
C THR A 539 48.90 -8.66 245.91
N LEU A 540 49.46 -9.63 245.18
CA LEU A 540 50.57 -10.49 245.64
C LEU A 540 51.98 -10.01 245.18
N GLN A 541 52.09 -8.93 244.40
CA GLN A 541 53.39 -8.40 243.94
C GLN A 541 53.95 -7.20 244.72
N GLU A 542 53.37 -6.87 245.88
CA GLU A 542 53.90 -5.82 246.75
C GLU A 542 55.20 -6.21 247.51
N GLU A 543 55.57 -7.49 247.67
CA GLU A 543 56.44 -7.89 248.81
C GLU A 543 57.88 -8.39 248.51
N ARG A 544 58.50 -8.19 247.32
CA ARG A 544 59.82 -8.83 247.02
C ARG A 544 61.02 -8.02 246.49
N TRP A 545 61.00 -6.69 246.36
CA TRP A 545 62.17 -5.93 245.83
C TRP A 545 62.87 -4.90 246.75
N THR A 546 62.55 -4.80 248.04
CA THR A 546 63.32 -3.98 249.00
C THR A 546 63.33 -4.69 250.36
N CYS A 547 64.42 -5.20 250.94
CA CYS A 547 65.86 -4.98 250.82
C CYS A 547 66.59 -6.37 250.83
N TRP A 548 67.76 -6.63 250.25
CA TRP A 548 68.97 -5.83 250.14
C TRP A 548 70.05 -6.54 249.28
N CYS A 549 71.17 -5.87 249.02
CA CYS A 549 72.42 -6.41 248.48
C CYS A 549 73.25 -7.34 249.43
N VAL A 550 72.87 -7.68 250.67
CA VAL A 550 73.72 -8.48 251.60
C VAL A 550 72.86 -9.19 252.68
N TRP A 551 73.31 -10.31 253.29
CA TRP A 551 72.63 -11.18 254.32
C TRP A 551 71.43 -12.00 253.79
N ASN A 552 71.14 -13.27 254.13
CA ASN A 552 71.76 -14.29 254.97
C ASN A 552 71.28 -15.70 254.54
N HIS A 553 71.92 -16.69 255.17
CA HIS A 553 71.79 -18.15 255.14
C HIS A 553 70.42 -18.73 254.75
N CYS A 554 70.42 -19.80 253.96
CA CYS A 554 70.94 -21.14 254.28
C CYS A 554 70.22 -21.76 255.49
N PRO A 555 70.54 -22.98 255.99
CA PRO A 555 70.49 -24.39 255.48
C PRO A 555 69.08 -24.97 255.52
N ALA A 556 68.21 -24.15 256.03
CA ALA A 556 67.41 -23.36 255.13
C ALA A 556 68.11 -22.93 253.81
N ALA A 557 68.67 -23.92 253.10
CA ALA A 557 69.90 -23.80 252.31
C ALA A 557 69.80 -22.76 251.22
#